data_AF-A0A1I1ZQ20-F1
#
_entry.id   AF-A0A1I1ZQ20-F1
#
_cell.length_a   1.000
_cell.length_b   1.000
_cell.length_c   1.000
_cell.angle_alpha   90.00
_cell.angle_beta   90.00
_cell.angle_gamma   90.00
#
_symmetry.space_group_name_H-M   'P 1'
#
loop_
_entity.id
_entity.type
_entity.pdbx_description
1 polymer ?
#
loop_
_entity_poly.entity_id
_entity_poly.type
_entity_poly.pdbx_seq_one_letter_code
_entity_poly.pdbx_strand_id
1 'polypeptide(L)'
;MKKMTKMACAVAVALLLLPVPGQAARTASANRGGKPVVTMGDRPGAVVPGVGQNKNDTKQNKAAKGSNTEIKNKKNSGTQASQGNKTDTKREVKTKQTVAPKRNLNAIYILPKGYKDITIKGKAEATKKQAAQLIVANNKNLPIGCNVGEIVDLYWEEAEREGIRPDMALSQALLETGYFNFGGAVEPWQHNFCGLGTVGNGVQGAAFKTTREGVRAHIQHLLAYTSHDMPKTELIDPRYEKAHNLRLQKGLITKWSGLNWTWAMGGEYAEKVINTHQLMLRCPDKEPEGMWTDHKKQQKELEKLYEKKMKERNKLEQYKYEKPKHEKYKSENRKNEKHKNEKRKK
;
A
#
# COMPACT_ATOMS: atom_id res chain seq x y z
N MET A 1 -22.70 30.93 -47.96
CA MET A 1 -21.44 30.78 -47.20
C MET A 1 -21.66 31.21 -45.75
N LYS A 2 -21.96 30.28 -44.84
CA LYS A 2 -22.11 30.55 -43.39
C LYS A 2 -20.81 30.13 -42.69
N LYS A 3 -20.13 31.08 -42.06
CA LYS A 3 -18.92 30.82 -41.24
C LYS A 3 -19.35 30.18 -39.91
N MET A 4 -18.82 28.98 -39.64
CA MET A 4 -18.87 28.34 -38.32
C MET A 4 -17.84 28.97 -37.40
N THR A 5 -18.29 29.54 -36.28
CA THR A 5 -17.41 29.95 -35.18
C THR A 5 -17.27 28.78 -34.21
N LYS A 6 -16.06 28.26 -34.06
CA LYS A 6 -15.71 27.18 -33.11
C LYS A 6 -15.84 27.70 -31.68
N MET A 7 -16.58 26.98 -30.85
CA MET A 7 -16.67 27.19 -29.41
C MET A 7 -15.55 26.38 -28.75
N ALA A 8 -14.56 27.07 -28.17
CA ALA A 8 -13.51 26.45 -27.37
C ALA A 8 -14.02 26.26 -25.93
N CYS A 9 -14.11 25.01 -25.46
CA CYS A 9 -14.34 24.70 -24.06
C CYS A 9 -13.02 24.87 -23.29
N ALA A 10 -12.93 25.92 -22.48
CA ALA A 10 -11.89 26.06 -21.46
C ALA A 10 -12.24 25.15 -20.27
N VAL A 11 -11.39 24.14 -20.01
CA VAL A 11 -11.44 23.36 -18.76
C VAL A 11 -10.67 24.15 -17.71
N ALA A 12 -11.39 24.65 -16.71
CA ALA A 12 -10.79 25.32 -15.56
C ALA A 12 -10.10 24.29 -14.66
N VAL A 13 -8.77 24.34 -14.60
CA VAL A 13 -7.96 23.61 -13.63
C VAL A 13 -8.07 24.34 -12.28
N ALA A 14 -8.77 23.75 -11.32
CA ALA A 14 -8.83 24.24 -9.95
C ALA A 14 -7.51 23.91 -9.23
N LEU A 15 -6.63 24.91 -9.10
CA LEU A 15 -5.46 24.87 -8.22
C LEU A 15 -5.92 24.67 -6.76
N LEU A 16 -5.67 23.49 -6.21
CA LEU A 16 -5.83 23.21 -4.77
C LEU A 16 -4.59 23.68 -4.01
N LEU A 17 -4.63 24.91 -3.49
CA LEU A 17 -3.73 25.34 -2.42
C LEU A 17 -4.20 24.71 -1.11
N LEU A 18 -3.37 23.85 -0.53
CA LEU A 18 -3.51 23.37 0.85
C LEU A 18 -2.36 23.90 1.71
N PRO A 19 -2.61 24.17 3.01
CA PRO A 19 -1.73 24.96 3.86
C PRO A 19 -0.46 24.20 4.27
N VAL A 20 0.60 25.00 4.48
CA VAL A 20 1.90 24.59 5.03
C VAL A 20 1.71 24.09 6.49
N PRO A 21 2.26 22.93 6.88
CA PRO A 21 2.16 22.47 8.26
C PRO A 21 3.28 23.10 9.11
N GLY A 22 2.88 23.93 10.06
CA GLY A 22 3.77 24.50 11.06
C GLY A 22 3.00 25.24 12.15
N GLN A 23 2.42 24.49 13.09
CA GLN A 23 2.40 24.80 14.53
C GLN A 23 1.51 23.80 15.27
N ALA A 24 2.07 23.24 16.34
CA ALA A 24 1.43 22.29 17.23
C ALA A 24 0.35 22.98 18.08
N ALA A 25 -0.82 22.35 18.17
CA ALA A 25 -1.75 22.56 19.27
C ALA A 25 -2.05 21.21 19.91
N ARG A 26 -1.56 21.03 21.14
CA ARG A 26 -1.92 19.92 22.02
C ARG A 26 -3.36 20.10 22.45
N THR A 27 -4.23 19.15 22.15
CA THR A 27 -5.45 18.91 22.92
C THR A 27 -5.66 17.42 23.07
N ALA A 28 -5.79 17.00 24.33
CA ALA A 28 -6.05 15.63 24.74
C ALA A 28 -7.49 15.24 24.37
N SER A 29 -7.70 14.04 23.82
CA SER A 29 -9.00 13.39 23.91
C SER A 29 -8.92 11.87 23.79
N ALA A 30 -9.32 11.23 24.88
CA ALA A 30 -10.09 10.01 25.02
C ALA A 30 -9.85 8.84 24.05
N ASN A 31 -9.13 7.88 24.60
CA ASN A 31 -9.19 6.43 24.37
C ASN A 31 -10.56 5.94 23.81
N ARG A 32 -10.59 5.57 22.52
CA ARG A 32 -11.57 4.64 21.95
C ARG A 32 -10.82 3.61 21.12
N GLY A 33 -11.02 2.33 21.47
CA GLY A 33 -10.29 1.18 20.92
C GLY A 33 -10.45 1.00 19.41
N GLY A 34 -9.55 1.63 18.65
CA GLY A 34 -9.23 1.22 17.30
C GLY A 34 -8.39 -0.05 17.34
N LYS A 35 -8.88 -1.14 16.74
CA LYS A 35 -8.08 -2.34 16.49
C LYS A 35 -6.80 -1.95 15.73
N PRO A 36 -5.63 -2.55 16.05
CA PRO A 36 -4.39 -2.22 15.37
C PRO A 36 -4.49 -2.54 13.88
N VAL A 37 -3.88 -1.67 13.07
CA VAL A 37 -3.73 -1.84 11.62
C VAL A 37 -2.91 -3.09 11.36
N VAL A 38 -3.56 -4.16 10.89
CA VAL A 38 -2.86 -5.32 10.34
C VAL A 38 -2.48 -4.96 8.92
N THR A 39 -1.23 -4.56 8.70
CA THR A 39 -0.64 -4.53 7.36
C THR A 39 -0.57 -5.97 6.85
N MET A 40 -1.07 -6.23 5.64
CA MET A 40 -1.19 -7.57 5.03
C MET A 40 0.16 -8.31 4.85
N GLY A 41 1.28 -7.67 5.17
CA GLY A 41 2.63 -8.17 4.92
C GLY A 41 3.12 -9.29 5.83
N ASP A 42 2.35 -9.81 6.79
CA ASP A 42 2.86 -10.78 7.78
C ASP A 42 2.49 -12.24 7.49
N ARG A 43 2.31 -12.61 6.21
CA ARG A 43 2.03 -14.00 5.81
C ARG A 43 3.27 -14.70 5.25
N PRO A 44 4.04 -15.44 6.07
CA PRO A 44 4.92 -16.49 5.56
C PRO A 44 4.06 -17.71 5.20
N GLY A 45 3.95 -18.04 3.90
CA GLY A 45 3.29 -19.29 3.49
C GLY A 45 2.77 -19.35 2.05
N ALA A 46 3.45 -18.74 1.08
CA ALA A 46 3.07 -18.94 -0.32
C ALA A 46 3.46 -20.34 -0.81
N VAL A 47 2.58 -20.96 -1.58
CA VAL A 47 2.78 -22.28 -2.17
C VAL A 47 3.64 -22.14 -3.42
N VAL A 48 4.72 -22.93 -3.50
CA VAL A 48 5.59 -23.04 -4.68
C VAL A 48 5.42 -24.43 -5.30
N PRO A 49 4.97 -24.55 -6.55
CA PRO A 49 4.87 -25.84 -7.23
C PRO A 49 6.24 -26.51 -7.39
N GLY A 50 6.30 -27.83 -7.20
CA GLY A 50 7.49 -28.63 -7.51
C GLY A 50 8.61 -28.64 -6.45
N VAL A 51 8.47 -27.87 -5.36
CA VAL A 51 9.37 -27.96 -4.19
C VAL A 51 8.65 -28.74 -3.10
N GLY A 52 9.11 -29.96 -2.81
CA GLY A 52 8.58 -30.73 -1.68
C GLY A 52 8.72 -29.92 -0.39
N GLN A 53 7.60 -29.59 0.27
CA GLN A 53 7.64 -28.97 1.59
C GLN A 53 8.33 -29.92 2.54
N ASN A 54 9.57 -29.61 2.92
CA ASN A 54 10.34 -30.45 3.81
C ASN A 54 9.64 -30.42 5.18
N LYS A 55 9.14 -31.56 5.65
CA LYS A 55 8.33 -31.69 6.88
C LYS A 55 9.07 -31.28 8.17
N ASN A 56 10.33 -30.84 8.08
CA ASN A 56 11.13 -30.34 9.18
C ASN A 56 10.90 -28.84 9.49
N ASP A 57 10.42 -28.03 8.53
CA ASP A 57 10.20 -26.59 8.76
C ASP A 57 8.92 -26.30 9.57
N THR A 58 7.99 -27.27 9.64
CA THR A 58 6.74 -27.12 10.39
C THR A 58 6.88 -27.38 11.90
N LYS A 59 8.01 -27.94 12.36
CA LYS A 59 8.24 -28.21 13.79
C LYS A 59 8.77 -27.01 14.59
N GLN A 60 9.37 -26.00 13.96
CA GLN A 60 9.82 -24.80 14.68
C GLN A 60 8.70 -23.78 14.95
N ASN A 61 7.58 -23.83 14.23
CA ASN A 61 6.45 -22.92 14.43
C ASN A 61 5.37 -23.40 15.43
N LYS A 62 5.58 -24.54 16.11
CA LYS A 62 4.69 -25.00 17.21
C LYS A 62 5.22 -24.73 18.62
N ALA A 63 6.47 -24.27 18.77
CA ALA A 63 7.08 -24.02 20.09
C ALA A 63 6.84 -22.61 20.67
N ALA A 64 6.16 -21.70 19.95
CA ALA A 64 5.89 -20.33 20.39
C ALA A 64 4.41 -20.07 20.74
N LYS A 65 3.66 -21.11 21.10
CA LYS A 65 2.30 -21.00 21.67
C LYS A 65 2.23 -21.88 22.92
N GLY A 66 2.62 -21.34 24.06
CA GLY A 66 2.47 -22.04 25.34
C GLY A 66 3.30 -21.47 26.47
N SER A 67 2.93 -20.28 26.97
CA SER A 67 3.22 -19.90 28.35
C SER A 67 2.24 -18.81 28.78
N ASN A 68 0.98 -19.22 28.97
CA ASN A 68 0.08 -18.49 29.84
C ASN A 68 0.35 -19.04 31.24
N THR A 69 0.98 -18.26 32.11
CA THR A 69 1.06 -18.63 33.52
C THR A 69 0.76 -17.39 34.35
N GLU A 70 -0.39 -17.48 35.00
CA GLU A 70 -0.88 -16.61 36.07
C GLU A 70 0.21 -16.31 37.08
N ILE A 71 0.37 -15.04 37.47
CA ILE A 71 1.01 -14.70 38.74
C ILE A 71 -0.11 -14.24 39.68
N LYS A 72 -0.56 -15.17 40.52
CA LYS A 72 -1.39 -14.91 41.69
C LYS A 72 -0.53 -14.29 42.79
N ASN A 73 -1.06 -13.21 43.37
CA ASN A 73 -0.61 -12.63 44.63
C ASN A 73 -0.56 -13.68 45.74
N LYS A 74 0.57 -13.76 46.46
CA LYS A 74 0.58 -14.21 47.85
C LYS A 74 1.67 -13.49 48.64
N LYS A 75 1.21 -12.76 49.66
CA LYS A 75 2.00 -12.24 50.78
C LYS A 75 2.72 -13.39 51.46
N ASN A 76 3.96 -13.15 51.91
CA ASN A 76 4.33 -13.54 53.26
C ASN A 76 5.45 -12.65 53.84
N SER A 77 5.24 -12.36 55.11
CA SER A 77 6.00 -11.55 56.06
C SER A 77 7.20 -12.28 56.65
N GLY A 78 8.24 -11.54 57.03
CA GLY A 78 9.35 -12.02 57.85
C GLY A 78 10.35 -10.90 58.19
N THR A 79 10.23 -10.36 59.39
CA THR A 79 11.03 -9.32 60.09
C THR A 79 12.44 -9.85 60.44
N GLN A 80 13.58 -9.13 60.37
CA GLN A 80 14.17 -8.19 61.37
C GLN A 80 15.50 -7.67 60.77
N ALA A 81 15.72 -6.36 60.61
CA ALA A 81 16.34 -5.39 61.54
C ALA A 81 17.89 -5.37 61.59
N SER A 82 18.52 -4.27 61.14
CA SER A 82 19.49 -3.46 61.91
C SER A 82 19.96 -2.24 61.11
N GLN A 83 20.47 -1.25 61.84
CA GLN A 83 20.59 0.18 61.53
C GLN A 83 21.83 0.58 60.70
N GLY A 84 21.71 1.75 60.03
CA GLY A 84 22.70 2.82 60.16
C GLY A 84 23.82 2.92 59.11
N ASN A 85 23.66 3.79 58.11
CA ASN A 85 24.35 5.08 57.99
C ASN A 85 24.33 5.64 56.55
N LYS A 86 24.18 6.96 56.46
CA LYS A 86 24.25 7.77 55.24
C LYS A 86 25.68 7.76 54.67
N THR A 87 25.77 7.77 53.34
CA THR A 87 26.67 8.69 52.60
C THR A 87 26.29 8.69 51.13
N ASP A 88 26.03 9.89 50.63
CA ASP A 88 25.84 10.19 49.21
C ASP A 88 27.08 9.78 48.40
N THR A 89 26.88 8.92 47.41
CA THR A 89 27.79 8.85 46.26
C THR A 89 26.97 8.63 44.99
N LYS A 90 26.97 9.68 44.17
CA LYS A 90 26.44 9.78 42.82
C LYS A 90 27.02 8.65 41.96
N ARG A 91 26.30 7.52 41.83
CA ARG A 91 26.61 6.48 40.84
C ARG A 91 25.91 6.83 39.54
N GLU A 92 26.70 7.27 38.57
CA GLU A 92 26.33 7.27 37.16
C GLU A 92 25.83 5.88 36.77
N VAL A 93 24.52 5.77 36.53
CA VAL A 93 23.94 4.62 35.85
C VAL A 93 24.36 4.72 34.39
N LYS A 94 25.48 4.07 34.03
CA LYS A 94 25.74 3.70 32.64
C LYS A 94 24.63 2.76 32.21
N THR A 95 23.58 3.33 31.60
CA THR A 95 22.58 2.59 30.84
C THR A 95 23.33 1.86 29.73
N LYS A 96 23.64 0.57 29.95
CA LYS A 96 23.97 -0.34 28.86
C LYS A 96 22.76 -0.32 27.94
N GLN A 97 22.87 0.37 26.81
CA GLN A 97 21.96 0.19 25.69
C GLN A 97 22.07 -1.28 25.28
N THR A 98 21.13 -2.09 25.77
CA THR A 98 20.89 -3.41 25.24
C THR A 98 20.31 -3.23 23.85
N VAL A 99 21.20 -3.17 22.85
CA VAL A 99 20.81 -3.24 21.44
C VAL A 99 20.07 -4.55 21.27
N ALA A 100 18.77 -4.48 20.96
CA ALA A 100 17.96 -5.66 20.69
C ALA A 100 18.70 -6.55 19.66
N PRO A 101 18.71 -7.88 19.84
CA PRO A 101 19.45 -8.76 18.96
C PRO A 101 19.00 -8.55 17.51
N LYS A 102 19.95 -8.33 16.60
CA LYS A 102 19.66 -8.19 15.17
C LYS A 102 18.92 -9.45 14.70
N ARG A 103 17.66 -9.28 14.29
CA ARG A 103 16.79 -10.35 13.79
C ARG A 103 17.44 -10.99 12.56
N ASN A 104 17.60 -12.31 12.56
CA ASN A 104 18.15 -13.03 11.41
C ASN A 104 17.10 -13.12 10.29
N LEU A 105 17.14 -12.18 9.34
CA LEU A 105 16.16 -12.11 8.24
C LEU A 105 16.19 -13.32 7.31
N ASN A 106 17.35 -13.96 7.14
CA ASN A 106 17.49 -15.15 6.29
C ASN A 106 16.82 -16.40 6.90
N ALA A 107 16.50 -16.37 8.20
CA ALA A 107 15.70 -17.42 8.83
C ALA A 107 14.20 -17.27 8.54
N ILE A 108 13.78 -16.16 7.92
CA ILE A 108 12.37 -15.78 7.71
C ILE A 108 12.07 -15.64 6.23
N TYR A 109 13.00 -15.05 5.47
CA TYR A 109 12.88 -14.76 4.06
C TYR A 109 14.00 -15.43 3.28
N ILE A 110 13.69 -15.85 2.06
CA ILE A 110 14.68 -16.29 1.09
C ILE A 110 15.27 -15.05 0.43
N LEU A 111 16.48 -14.65 0.87
CA LEU A 111 17.17 -13.48 0.34
C LEU A 111 18.48 -13.89 -0.34
N PRO A 112 18.73 -13.49 -1.60
CA PRO A 112 19.99 -13.78 -2.27
C PRO A 112 21.13 -12.96 -1.65
N LYS A 113 22.37 -13.41 -1.85
CA LYS A 113 23.56 -12.62 -1.48
C LYS A 113 23.52 -11.29 -2.23
N GLY A 114 23.71 -10.18 -1.50
CA GLY A 114 23.66 -8.84 -2.09
C GLY A 114 22.24 -8.33 -2.40
N TYR A 115 21.18 -8.91 -1.81
CA TYR A 115 19.80 -8.50 -2.07
C TYR A 115 19.53 -6.99 -1.96
N LYS A 116 20.31 -6.29 -1.11
CA LYS A 116 20.20 -4.84 -0.92
C LYS A 116 20.54 -4.03 -2.17
N ASP A 117 21.30 -4.61 -3.09
CA ASP A 117 21.75 -3.98 -4.32
C ASP A 117 20.86 -4.26 -5.53
N ILE A 118 19.79 -5.06 -5.36
CA ILE A 118 18.84 -5.36 -6.44
C ILE A 118 18.14 -4.05 -6.86
N THR A 119 18.28 -3.72 -8.14
CA THR A 119 17.74 -2.50 -8.75
C THR A 119 16.26 -2.62 -9.10
N ILE A 120 15.56 -1.48 -9.12
CA ILE A 120 14.17 -1.37 -9.59
C ILE A 120 14.11 -1.44 -11.12
N LYS A 121 15.03 -0.72 -11.80
CA LYS A 121 15.21 -0.79 -13.24
C LYS A 121 16.05 -2.00 -13.65
N GLY A 122 15.80 -2.53 -14.85
CA GLY A 122 16.54 -3.66 -15.43
C GLY A 122 15.64 -4.65 -16.16
N LYS A 123 16.26 -5.73 -16.63
CA LYS A 123 15.54 -6.84 -17.27
C LYS A 123 14.97 -7.80 -16.23
N ALA A 124 13.91 -8.50 -16.62
CA ALA A 124 13.38 -9.61 -15.83
C ALA A 124 14.43 -10.72 -15.70
N GLU A 125 14.44 -11.39 -14.55
CA GLU A 125 15.20 -12.60 -14.31
C GLU A 125 14.28 -13.83 -14.31
N ALA A 126 13.10 -13.71 -13.70
CA ALA A 126 12.08 -14.76 -13.78
C ALA A 126 11.39 -14.74 -15.14
N THR A 127 10.93 -15.90 -15.61
CA THR A 127 10.13 -15.99 -16.84
C THR A 127 8.65 -15.68 -16.57
N LYS A 128 7.90 -15.35 -17.63
CA LYS A 128 6.44 -15.21 -17.56
C LYS A 128 5.74 -16.48 -17.07
N LYS A 129 6.25 -17.67 -17.45
CA LYS A 129 5.68 -18.95 -17.02
C LYS A 129 5.92 -19.21 -15.53
N GLN A 130 7.10 -18.87 -15.03
CA GLN A 130 7.40 -18.94 -13.60
C GLN A 130 6.48 -18.01 -12.78
N ALA A 131 6.24 -16.79 -13.27
CA ALA A 131 5.27 -15.88 -12.69
C ALA A 131 3.85 -16.47 -12.67
N ALA A 132 3.40 -17.01 -13.80
CA ALA A 132 2.09 -17.63 -13.92
C ALA A 132 1.92 -18.83 -12.96
N GLN A 133 2.94 -19.69 -12.84
CA GLN A 133 2.95 -20.83 -11.91
C GLN A 133 2.78 -20.38 -10.46
N LEU A 134 3.51 -19.33 -10.05
CA LEU A 134 3.40 -18.80 -8.70
C LEU A 134 1.98 -18.27 -8.43
N ILE A 135 1.38 -17.59 -9.40
CA ILE A 135 0.00 -17.08 -9.30
C ILE A 135 -0.99 -18.24 -9.13
N VAL A 136 -1.00 -19.20 -10.07
CA VAL A 136 -1.95 -20.32 -10.07
C VAL A 136 -1.85 -21.17 -8.79
N ALA A 137 -0.65 -21.33 -8.24
CA ALA A 137 -0.42 -22.07 -7.00
C ALA A 137 -1.10 -21.42 -5.77
N ASN A 138 -1.30 -20.10 -5.80
CA ASN A 138 -1.79 -19.32 -4.67
C ASN A 138 -3.18 -18.71 -4.90
N ASN A 139 -3.61 -18.62 -6.16
CA ASN A 139 -4.92 -18.13 -6.55
C ASN A 139 -5.34 -18.72 -7.90
N LYS A 140 -6.33 -19.60 -7.87
CA LYS A 140 -6.89 -20.25 -9.06
C LYS A 140 -8.00 -19.45 -9.75
N ASN A 141 -8.51 -18.39 -9.11
CA ASN A 141 -9.63 -17.61 -9.62
C ASN A 141 -9.40 -16.12 -9.38
N LEU A 142 -8.85 -15.46 -10.39
CA LEU A 142 -8.49 -14.05 -10.35
C LEU A 142 -9.76 -13.17 -10.43
N PRO A 143 -10.07 -12.36 -9.41
CA PRO A 143 -11.25 -11.48 -9.40
C PRO A 143 -10.99 -10.13 -10.07
N ILE A 144 -10.11 -10.08 -11.08
CA ILE A 144 -9.54 -8.82 -11.62
C ILE A 144 -9.80 -8.60 -13.11
N GLY A 145 -10.76 -9.33 -13.69
CA GLY A 145 -11.23 -9.09 -15.05
C GLY A 145 -10.26 -9.51 -16.15
N CYS A 146 -9.25 -10.32 -15.80
CA CYS A 146 -8.31 -10.91 -16.73
C CYS A 146 -7.81 -12.26 -16.20
N ASN A 147 -7.27 -13.08 -17.08
CA ASN A 147 -6.63 -14.35 -16.73
C ASN A 147 -5.17 -14.17 -16.28
N VAL A 148 -4.54 -15.26 -15.87
CA VAL A 148 -3.16 -15.27 -15.36
C VAL A 148 -2.17 -14.86 -16.45
N GLY A 149 -2.37 -15.34 -17.69
CA GLY A 149 -1.50 -14.96 -18.81
C GLY A 149 -1.56 -13.48 -19.11
N GLU A 150 -2.76 -12.92 -19.18
CA GLU A 150 -3.00 -11.50 -19.42
C GLU A 150 -2.37 -10.62 -18.33
N ILE A 151 -2.57 -10.89 -17.04
CA ILE A 151 -1.96 -10.05 -16.00
C ILE A 151 -0.43 -10.10 -16.03
N VAL A 152 0.16 -11.27 -16.31
CA VAL A 152 1.61 -11.41 -16.46
C VAL A 152 2.10 -10.62 -17.68
N ASP A 153 1.44 -10.75 -18.82
CA ASP A 153 1.79 -10.01 -20.04
C ASP A 153 1.69 -8.50 -19.84
N LEU A 154 0.64 -8.02 -19.18
CA LEU A 154 0.46 -6.60 -18.85
C LEU A 154 1.63 -6.05 -18.03
N TYR A 155 2.12 -6.79 -17.03
CA TYR A 155 3.28 -6.37 -16.24
C TYR A 155 4.55 -6.29 -17.08
N TRP A 156 4.80 -7.27 -17.95
CA TRP A 156 5.92 -7.23 -18.88
C TRP A 156 5.84 -6.04 -19.83
N GLU A 157 4.70 -5.86 -20.50
CA GLU A 157 4.50 -4.79 -21.47
C GLU A 157 4.65 -3.39 -20.86
N GLU A 158 3.98 -3.11 -19.74
CA GLU A 158 4.01 -1.78 -19.14
C GLU A 158 5.36 -1.52 -18.44
N ALA A 159 5.97 -2.50 -17.76
CA ALA A 159 7.23 -2.28 -17.05
C ALA A 159 8.44 -2.21 -17.99
N GLU A 160 8.54 -3.07 -19.01
CA GLU A 160 9.65 -3.06 -19.97
C GLU A 160 9.67 -1.76 -20.79
N ARG A 161 8.48 -1.21 -21.11
CA ARG A 161 8.35 0.10 -21.74
C ARG A 161 9.09 1.19 -20.96
N GLU A 162 9.03 1.13 -19.64
CA GLU A 162 9.66 2.10 -18.72
C GLU A 162 11.03 1.65 -18.17
N GLY A 163 11.54 0.49 -18.62
CA GLY A 163 12.80 -0.10 -18.16
C GLY A 163 12.77 -0.59 -16.71
N ILE A 164 11.58 -0.83 -16.16
CA ILE A 164 11.36 -1.39 -14.81
C ILE A 164 11.34 -2.92 -14.92
N ARG A 165 11.91 -3.60 -13.92
CA ARG A 165 11.89 -5.07 -13.83
C ARG A 165 10.45 -5.59 -13.66
N PRO A 166 9.86 -6.27 -14.66
CA PRO A 166 8.46 -6.71 -14.57
C PRO A 166 8.24 -7.81 -13.54
N ASP A 167 9.18 -8.73 -13.38
CA ASP A 167 9.15 -9.82 -12.40
C ASP A 167 9.11 -9.30 -10.95
N MET A 168 9.91 -8.26 -10.66
CA MET A 168 9.94 -7.61 -9.36
C MET A 168 8.69 -6.75 -9.11
N ALA A 169 8.23 -5.98 -10.11
CA ALA A 169 7.00 -5.20 -10.00
C ALA A 169 5.78 -6.11 -9.78
N LEU A 170 5.69 -7.24 -10.50
CA LEU A 170 4.67 -8.24 -10.27
C LEU A 170 4.81 -8.86 -8.88
N SER A 171 6.02 -9.17 -8.42
CA SER A 171 6.25 -9.68 -7.05
C SER A 171 5.73 -8.73 -5.98
N GLN A 172 5.94 -7.42 -6.16
CA GLN A 172 5.35 -6.40 -5.28
C GLN A 172 3.82 -6.44 -5.32
N ALA A 173 3.23 -6.55 -6.51
CA ALA A 173 1.78 -6.64 -6.66
C ALA A 173 1.18 -7.89 -6.01
N LEU A 174 1.85 -9.05 -6.13
CA LEU A 174 1.43 -10.28 -5.46
C LEU A 174 1.49 -10.15 -3.94
N LEU A 175 2.50 -9.48 -3.39
CA LEU A 175 2.57 -9.19 -1.97
C LEU A 175 1.42 -8.29 -1.50
N GLU A 176 1.20 -7.17 -2.19
CA GLU A 176 0.20 -6.14 -1.82
C GLU A 176 -1.24 -6.65 -1.90
N THR A 177 -1.51 -7.52 -2.89
CA THR A 177 -2.84 -8.06 -3.15
C THR A 177 -3.07 -9.44 -2.54
N GLY A 178 -2.05 -10.05 -1.94
CA GLY A 178 -2.12 -11.45 -1.51
C GLY A 178 -2.41 -12.40 -2.69
N TYR A 179 -1.61 -12.31 -3.75
CA TYR A 179 -1.77 -13.09 -5.00
C TYR A 179 -3.11 -12.82 -5.69
N PHE A 180 -3.51 -11.55 -5.77
CA PHE A 180 -4.81 -11.10 -6.30
C PHE A 180 -6.04 -11.65 -5.57
N ASN A 181 -5.89 -12.21 -4.36
CA ASN A 181 -7.05 -12.58 -3.52
C ASN A 181 -7.68 -11.35 -2.84
N PHE A 182 -6.93 -10.27 -2.69
CA PHE A 182 -7.28 -9.09 -1.90
C PHE A 182 -7.64 -9.46 -0.45
N GLY A 183 -8.28 -8.54 0.28
CA GLY A 183 -8.67 -8.70 1.69
C GLY A 183 -8.19 -7.57 2.60
N GLY A 184 -7.45 -6.61 2.03
CA GLY A 184 -7.04 -5.39 2.71
C GLY A 184 -8.03 -4.25 2.48
N ALA A 185 -7.53 -3.01 2.48
CA ALA A 185 -8.36 -1.81 2.24
C ALA A 185 -8.75 -1.59 0.76
N VAL A 186 -8.18 -2.37 -0.15
CA VAL A 186 -8.44 -2.29 -1.59
C VAL A 186 -9.28 -3.50 -2.02
N GLU A 187 -10.31 -3.23 -2.81
CA GLU A 187 -11.18 -4.23 -3.43
C GLU A 187 -10.77 -4.52 -4.89
N PRO A 188 -11.09 -5.72 -5.42
CA PRO A 188 -10.67 -6.12 -6.77
C PRO A 188 -11.07 -5.16 -7.88
N TRP A 189 -12.27 -4.57 -7.82
CA TRP A 189 -12.78 -3.63 -8.83
C TRP A 189 -11.97 -2.33 -8.94
N GLN A 190 -11.15 -2.02 -7.94
CA GLN A 190 -10.28 -0.85 -7.98
C GLN A 190 -9.06 -1.05 -8.88
N HIS A 191 -8.71 -2.31 -9.22
CA HIS A 191 -7.48 -2.65 -9.94
C HIS A 191 -6.22 -1.96 -9.36
N ASN A 192 -6.20 -1.73 -8.05
CA ASN A 192 -5.10 -1.06 -7.38
C ASN A 192 -4.16 -2.12 -6.78
N PHE A 193 -3.17 -2.52 -7.58
CA PHE A 193 -2.31 -3.64 -7.26
C PHE A 193 -1.12 -3.30 -6.36
N CYS A 194 -0.95 -2.03 -5.98
CA CYS A 194 0.24 -1.58 -5.25
C CYS A 194 -0.07 -0.73 -4.00
N GLY A 195 -1.32 -0.74 -3.54
CA GLY A 195 -1.74 -0.01 -2.34
C GLY A 195 -1.75 1.51 -2.53
N LEU A 196 -1.90 1.99 -3.77
CA LEU A 196 -1.77 3.40 -4.09
C LEU A 196 -2.85 4.24 -3.38
N GLY A 197 -2.40 5.14 -2.50
CA GLY A 197 -3.29 6.08 -1.81
C GLY A 197 -4.05 5.49 -0.63
N THR A 198 -3.73 4.27 -0.19
CA THR A 198 -4.28 3.73 1.06
C THR A 198 -3.55 4.36 2.24
N VAL A 199 -4.28 5.06 3.12
CA VAL A 199 -3.71 5.71 4.34
C VAL A 199 -4.26 5.10 5.64
N GLY A 200 -4.96 3.96 5.56
CA GLY A 200 -5.72 3.40 6.67
C GLY A 200 -7.05 4.11 6.92
N ASN A 201 -7.81 3.67 7.94
CA ASN A 201 -9.07 4.27 8.39
C ASN A 201 -10.19 4.41 7.33
N GLY A 202 -10.26 3.49 6.36
CA GLY A 202 -11.37 3.45 5.40
C GLY A 202 -11.27 4.48 4.26
N VAL A 203 -10.13 5.17 4.10
CA VAL A 203 -9.88 5.95 2.88
C VAL A 203 -9.70 4.97 1.72
N GLN A 204 -10.65 5.00 0.79
CA GLN A 204 -10.56 4.20 -0.44
C GLN A 204 -9.35 4.68 -1.24
N GLY A 205 -8.40 3.78 -1.50
CA GLY A 205 -7.25 4.06 -2.37
C GLY A 205 -7.67 4.41 -3.79
N ALA A 206 -6.69 4.67 -4.66
CA ALA A 206 -6.94 4.89 -6.08
C ALA A 206 -7.72 3.72 -6.70
N ALA A 207 -8.47 4.01 -7.76
CA ALA A 207 -9.24 3.03 -8.51
C ALA A 207 -9.09 3.29 -10.01
N PHE A 208 -8.88 2.23 -10.77
CA PHE A 208 -8.64 2.24 -12.21
C PHE A 208 -9.69 1.41 -12.93
N LYS A 209 -10.10 1.84 -14.12
CA LYS A 209 -11.23 1.24 -14.84
C LYS A 209 -10.90 -0.19 -15.27
N THR A 210 -9.67 -0.41 -15.71
CA THR A 210 -9.23 -1.68 -16.27
C THR A 210 -7.99 -2.22 -15.54
N THR A 211 -7.76 -3.52 -15.67
CA THR A 211 -6.54 -4.17 -15.19
C THR A 211 -5.28 -3.52 -15.75
N ARG A 212 -5.26 -3.20 -17.06
CA ARG A 212 -4.11 -2.54 -17.71
C ARG A 212 -3.83 -1.17 -17.10
N GLU A 213 -4.85 -0.37 -16.83
CA GLU A 213 -4.66 0.91 -16.13
C GLU A 213 -4.12 0.71 -14.72
N GLY A 214 -4.61 -0.29 -13.99
CA GLY A 214 -4.07 -0.65 -12.67
C GLY A 214 -2.57 -0.99 -12.69
N VAL A 215 -2.15 -1.81 -13.66
CA VAL A 215 -0.73 -2.15 -13.87
C VAL A 215 0.07 -0.91 -14.27
N ARG A 216 -0.42 -0.12 -15.23
CA ARG A 216 0.25 1.09 -15.69
C ARG A 216 0.46 2.09 -14.55
N ALA A 217 -0.55 2.32 -13.71
CA ALA A 217 -0.43 3.23 -12.58
C ALA A 217 0.60 2.73 -11.55
N HIS A 218 0.69 1.42 -11.34
CA HIS A 218 1.73 0.82 -10.50
C HIS A 218 3.13 1.08 -11.07
N ILE A 219 3.34 0.81 -12.36
CA ILE A 219 4.63 1.04 -13.03
C ILE A 219 5.00 2.52 -13.03
N GLN A 220 4.04 3.41 -13.28
CA GLN A 220 4.23 4.86 -13.17
C GLN A 220 4.65 5.25 -11.74
N HIS A 221 4.05 4.65 -10.71
CA HIS A 221 4.44 4.97 -9.34
C HIS A 221 5.88 4.54 -9.02
N LEU A 222 6.31 3.37 -9.50
CA LEU A 222 7.72 2.96 -9.42
C LEU A 222 8.62 3.93 -10.20
N LEU A 223 8.20 4.36 -11.40
CA LEU A 223 8.96 5.30 -12.23
C LEU A 223 9.15 6.65 -11.52
N ALA A 224 8.11 7.15 -10.85
CA ALA A 224 8.17 8.37 -10.04
C ALA A 224 9.28 8.32 -8.98
N TYR A 225 9.59 7.14 -8.47
CA TYR A 225 10.65 6.94 -7.46
C TYR A 225 12.05 6.85 -8.07
N THR A 226 12.15 6.36 -9.31
CA THR A 226 13.40 5.84 -9.84
C THR A 226 13.97 6.61 -11.05
N SER A 227 13.21 7.56 -11.60
CA SER A 227 13.58 8.27 -12.82
C SER A 227 13.46 9.79 -12.69
N HIS A 228 14.20 10.51 -13.53
CA HIS A 228 13.95 11.93 -13.82
C HIS A 228 12.96 12.10 -14.98
N ASP A 229 12.83 11.06 -15.82
CA ASP A 229 11.97 11.10 -17.00
C ASP A 229 10.49 10.95 -16.62
N MET A 230 9.62 11.56 -17.42
CA MET A 230 8.18 11.34 -17.37
C MET A 230 7.80 9.98 -18.00
N PRO A 231 6.63 9.40 -17.64
CA PRO A 231 6.16 8.17 -18.25
C PRO A 231 5.99 8.30 -19.76
N LYS A 232 6.22 7.21 -20.50
CA LYS A 232 6.05 7.18 -21.96
C LYS A 232 4.59 7.04 -22.39
N THR A 233 3.69 6.84 -21.44
CA THR A 233 2.24 6.76 -21.64
C THR A 233 1.53 7.95 -21.02
N GLU A 234 0.24 8.09 -21.30
CA GLU A 234 -0.65 8.96 -20.52
C GLU A 234 -0.48 8.71 -19.02
N LEU A 235 -0.35 9.79 -18.27
CA LEU A 235 -0.19 9.77 -16.82
C LEU A 235 -1.54 9.49 -16.16
N ILE A 236 -1.64 8.36 -15.46
CA ILE A 236 -2.87 7.92 -14.79
C ILE A 236 -2.68 7.72 -13.28
N ASP A 237 -1.45 7.62 -12.78
CA ASP A 237 -1.17 7.62 -11.35
C ASP A 237 -1.49 9.00 -10.75
N PRO A 238 -2.57 9.14 -9.94
CA PRO A 238 -2.96 10.42 -9.36
C PRO A 238 -1.97 10.97 -8.32
N ARG A 239 -0.97 10.17 -7.92
CA ARG A 239 0.07 10.56 -6.96
C ARG A 239 1.43 10.78 -7.60
N TYR A 240 1.55 10.59 -8.92
CA TYR A 240 2.83 10.62 -9.61
C TYR A 240 3.59 11.91 -9.37
N GLU A 241 2.99 13.07 -9.71
CA GLU A 241 3.68 14.37 -9.59
C GLU A 241 4.17 14.63 -8.17
N LYS A 242 3.34 14.34 -7.16
CA LYS A 242 3.71 14.51 -5.76
C LYS A 242 4.87 13.60 -5.35
N ALA A 243 4.82 12.33 -5.76
CA ALA A 243 5.87 11.36 -5.45
C ALA A 243 7.17 11.71 -6.19
N HIS A 244 7.08 12.02 -7.48
CA HIS A 244 8.19 12.37 -8.34
C HIS A 244 8.89 13.65 -7.87
N ASN A 245 8.14 14.73 -7.61
CA ASN A 245 8.71 15.97 -7.08
C ASN A 245 9.43 15.77 -5.74
N LEU A 246 8.87 14.95 -4.85
CA LEU A 246 9.53 14.60 -3.59
C LEU A 246 10.85 13.86 -3.83
N ARG A 247 10.91 12.98 -4.83
CA ARG A 247 12.08 12.15 -5.15
C ARG A 247 13.16 12.94 -5.89
N LEU A 248 12.76 13.87 -6.75
CA LEU A 248 13.69 14.85 -7.33
C LEU A 248 14.36 15.70 -6.24
N GLN A 249 13.63 16.07 -5.18
CA GLN A 249 14.18 16.85 -4.07
C GLN A 249 15.03 16.02 -3.10
N LYS A 250 14.62 14.79 -2.78
CA LYS A 250 15.26 13.96 -1.73
C LYS A 250 16.21 12.89 -2.26
N GLY A 251 16.35 12.78 -3.57
CA GLY A 251 17.08 11.72 -4.23
C GLY A 251 16.17 10.57 -4.68
N LEU A 252 16.47 10.08 -5.87
CA LEU A 252 15.82 8.93 -6.48
C LEU A 252 16.14 7.64 -5.71
N ILE A 253 15.18 6.71 -5.73
CA ILE A 253 15.33 5.37 -5.20
C ILE A 253 15.52 4.43 -6.39
N THR A 254 16.72 3.88 -6.52
CA THR A 254 17.10 3.00 -7.64
C THR A 254 17.15 1.52 -7.24
N LYS A 255 17.12 1.22 -5.94
CA LYS A 255 17.21 -0.13 -5.36
C LYS A 255 15.96 -0.46 -4.55
N TRP A 256 15.54 -1.72 -4.56
CA TRP A 256 14.36 -2.19 -3.83
C TRP A 256 14.49 -1.96 -2.32
N SER A 257 15.68 -2.15 -1.75
CA SER A 257 15.96 -1.88 -0.33
C SER A 257 15.64 -0.44 0.09
N GLY A 258 15.75 0.51 -0.84
CA GLY A 258 15.41 1.91 -0.62
C GLY A 258 13.90 2.18 -0.51
N LEU A 259 13.04 1.21 -0.85
CA LEU A 259 11.59 1.32 -0.69
C LEU A 259 11.12 1.08 0.76
N ASN A 260 11.98 0.52 1.61
CA ASN A 260 11.72 0.40 3.04
C ASN A 260 11.48 1.80 3.64
N TRP A 261 10.40 1.95 4.40
CA TRP A 261 9.91 3.21 4.98
C TRP A 261 9.47 4.31 4.00
N THR A 262 9.76 4.19 2.71
CA THR A 262 9.38 5.23 1.72
C THR A 262 8.15 4.85 0.93
N TRP A 263 7.99 3.55 0.62
CA TRP A 263 6.80 3.04 -0.06
C TRP A 263 5.72 2.65 0.95
N ALA A 264 6.10 1.83 1.94
CA ALA A 264 5.23 1.36 3.01
C ALA A 264 5.86 1.61 4.38
N MET A 265 5.01 1.67 5.41
CA MET A 265 5.43 1.77 6.82
C MET A 265 5.98 0.42 7.28
N GLY A 266 7.24 0.13 6.97
CA GLY A 266 7.90 -1.10 7.37
C GLY A 266 9.36 -1.17 6.94
N GLY A 267 10.22 -1.66 7.85
CA GLY A 267 11.66 -1.82 7.61
C GLY A 267 12.06 -3.11 6.87
N GLU A 268 11.11 -4.00 6.60
CA GLU A 268 11.32 -5.29 5.92
C GLU A 268 10.46 -5.42 4.65
N TYR A 269 10.00 -4.31 4.09
CA TYR A 269 9.10 -4.32 2.95
C TYR A 269 9.77 -4.88 1.69
N ALA A 270 10.96 -4.39 1.37
CA ALA A 270 11.76 -4.84 0.24
C ALA A 270 12.12 -6.32 0.36
N GLU A 271 12.45 -6.78 1.56
CA GLU A 271 12.75 -8.19 1.84
C GLU A 271 11.55 -9.10 1.54
N LYS A 272 10.32 -8.67 1.83
CA LYS A 272 9.09 -9.42 1.49
C LYS A 272 8.85 -9.48 -0.02
N VAL A 273 9.11 -8.39 -0.74
CA VAL A 273 9.03 -8.35 -2.22
C VAL A 273 10.09 -9.28 -2.82
N ILE A 274 11.33 -9.18 -2.37
CA ILE A 274 12.45 -10.01 -2.84
C ILE A 274 12.17 -11.48 -2.52
N ASN A 275 11.65 -11.80 -1.35
CA ASN A 275 11.24 -13.17 -1.03
C ASN A 275 10.20 -13.69 -2.03
N THR A 276 9.20 -12.88 -2.38
CA THR A 276 8.19 -13.25 -3.38
C THR A 276 8.80 -13.51 -4.75
N HIS A 277 9.75 -12.66 -5.17
CA HIS A 277 10.53 -12.85 -6.40
C HIS A 277 11.36 -14.14 -6.37
N GLN A 278 11.97 -14.45 -5.23
CA GLN A 278 12.73 -15.68 -5.04
C GLN A 278 11.85 -16.93 -5.07
N LEU A 279 10.60 -16.86 -4.62
CA LEU A 279 9.62 -17.94 -4.79
C LEU A 279 9.22 -18.10 -6.26
N MET A 280 9.08 -16.98 -6.99
CA MET A 280 8.82 -16.98 -8.43
C MET A 280 9.92 -17.72 -9.20
N LEU A 281 11.19 -17.40 -8.94
CA LEU A 281 12.35 -18.05 -9.58
C LEU A 281 12.44 -19.56 -9.32
N ARG A 282 11.81 -20.07 -8.24
CA ARG A 282 11.77 -21.50 -7.91
C ARG A 282 10.66 -22.26 -8.60
N CYS A 283 9.71 -21.55 -9.22
CA CYS A 283 8.63 -22.19 -9.96
C CYS A 283 9.16 -22.85 -11.25
N PRO A 284 8.52 -23.92 -11.72
CA PRO A 284 8.90 -24.53 -13.00
C PRO A 284 8.64 -23.56 -14.16
N ASP A 285 9.55 -23.53 -15.14
CA ASP A 285 9.38 -22.74 -16.36
C ASP A 285 8.45 -23.45 -17.37
N LYS A 286 7.22 -23.71 -16.93
CA LYS A 286 6.20 -24.41 -17.70
C LYS A 286 4.88 -23.64 -17.60
N GLU A 287 4.16 -23.55 -18.71
CA GLU A 287 2.82 -22.97 -18.72
C GLU A 287 1.87 -23.75 -17.78
N PRO A 288 1.26 -23.09 -16.78
CA PRO A 288 0.28 -23.74 -15.92
C PRO A 288 -1.06 -23.94 -16.65
N GLU A 289 -1.78 -24.98 -16.25
CA GLU A 289 -3.15 -25.23 -16.74
C GLU A 289 -4.06 -24.04 -16.40
N GLY A 290 -4.90 -23.65 -17.37
CA GLY A 290 -5.85 -22.55 -17.19
C GLY A 290 -5.22 -21.15 -17.24
N MET A 291 -3.96 -21.00 -17.66
CA MET A 291 -3.32 -19.68 -17.79
C MET A 291 -4.12 -18.69 -18.63
N TRP A 292 -4.77 -19.18 -19.69
CA TRP A 292 -5.46 -18.39 -20.72
C TRP A 292 -6.99 -18.54 -20.70
N THR A 293 -7.58 -18.81 -19.53
CA THR A 293 -9.04 -18.91 -19.41
C THR A 293 -9.75 -17.63 -19.82
N ASP A 294 -10.98 -17.72 -20.33
CA ASP A 294 -11.73 -16.52 -20.74
C ASP A 294 -12.30 -15.77 -19.51
N HIS A 295 -12.03 -14.47 -19.42
CA HIS A 295 -12.53 -13.57 -18.37
C HIS A 295 -13.38 -12.42 -18.90
N LYS A 296 -13.75 -12.40 -20.20
CA LYS A 296 -14.50 -11.29 -20.83
C LYS A 296 -15.78 -10.89 -20.10
N LYS A 297 -16.52 -11.87 -19.56
CA LYS A 297 -17.75 -11.59 -18.78
C LYS A 297 -17.41 -10.85 -17.48
N GLN A 298 -16.42 -11.35 -16.74
CA GLN A 298 -15.97 -10.74 -15.48
C GLN A 298 -15.43 -9.32 -15.73
N GLN A 299 -14.67 -9.13 -16.82
CA GLN A 299 -14.16 -7.81 -17.21
C GLN A 299 -15.30 -6.80 -17.38
N LYS A 300 -16.34 -7.15 -18.15
CA LYS A 300 -17.52 -6.27 -18.35
C LYS A 300 -18.28 -5.98 -17.07
N GLU A 301 -18.37 -6.96 -16.16
CA GLU A 301 -19.01 -6.78 -14.86
C GLU A 301 -18.22 -5.82 -13.96
N LEU A 302 -16.89 -5.94 -13.93
CA LEU A 302 -16.02 -5.05 -13.17
C LEU A 302 -16.00 -3.63 -13.74
N GLU A 303 -16.00 -3.45 -15.05
CA GLU A 303 -16.09 -2.11 -15.67
C GLU A 303 -17.41 -1.41 -15.30
N LYS A 304 -18.54 -2.13 -15.35
CA LYS A 304 -19.84 -1.59 -14.90
C LYS A 304 -19.83 -1.25 -13.41
N LEU A 305 -19.22 -2.10 -12.58
CA LEU A 305 -19.09 -1.85 -11.14
C LEU A 305 -18.23 -0.61 -10.88
N TYR A 306 -17.12 -0.47 -11.60
CA TYR A 306 -16.25 0.71 -11.54
C TYR A 306 -17.04 1.99 -11.85
N GLU A 307 -17.75 2.03 -12.99
CA GLU A 307 -18.53 3.20 -13.39
C GLU A 307 -19.61 3.56 -12.36
N LYS A 308 -20.28 2.56 -11.79
CA LYS A 308 -21.24 2.76 -10.71
C LYS A 308 -20.58 3.37 -9.48
N LYS A 309 -19.46 2.80 -9.02
CA LYS A 309 -18.73 3.27 -7.83
C LYS A 309 -18.17 4.68 -8.02
N MET A 310 -17.66 5.01 -9.20
CA MET A 310 -17.17 6.35 -9.51
C MET A 310 -18.32 7.38 -9.56
N LYS A 311 -19.48 7.03 -10.12
CA LYS A 311 -20.67 7.90 -10.07
C LYS A 311 -21.13 8.15 -8.63
N GLU A 312 -21.14 7.11 -7.79
CA GLU A 312 -21.48 7.23 -6.35
C GLU A 312 -20.49 8.15 -5.62
N ARG A 313 -19.19 7.98 -5.86
CA ARG A 313 -18.13 8.81 -5.27
C ARG A 313 -18.28 10.27 -5.69
N ASN A 314 -18.45 10.56 -6.98
CA ASN A 314 -18.56 11.92 -7.50
C ASN A 314 -19.81 12.63 -6.94
N LYS A 315 -20.95 11.92 -6.84
CA LYS A 315 -22.16 12.47 -6.18
C LYS A 315 -21.90 12.81 -4.71
N LEU A 316 -21.20 11.94 -4.00
CA LEU A 316 -20.88 12.17 -2.59
C LEU A 316 -19.92 13.36 -2.41
N GLU A 317 -18.93 13.50 -3.30
CA GLU A 317 -18.01 14.64 -3.30
C GLU A 317 -18.72 15.95 -3.62
N GLN A 318 -19.59 15.96 -4.63
CA GLN A 318 -20.43 17.11 -4.95
C GLN A 318 -21.30 17.51 -3.75
N TYR A 319 -21.96 16.55 -3.10
CA TYR A 319 -22.75 16.80 -1.90
C TYR A 319 -21.92 17.40 -0.76
N LYS A 320 -20.71 16.87 -0.52
CA LYS A 320 -19.78 17.41 0.49
C LYS A 320 -19.33 18.84 0.19
N TYR A 321 -19.19 19.20 -1.07
CA TYR A 321 -18.82 20.55 -1.49
C TYR A 321 -19.98 21.55 -1.42
N GLU A 322 -21.20 21.12 -1.76
CA GLU A 322 -22.40 21.96 -1.78
C GLU A 322 -22.98 22.21 -0.39
N LYS A 323 -22.93 21.22 0.51
CA LYS A 323 -23.51 21.31 1.86
C LYS A 323 -23.01 22.52 2.67
N PRO A 324 -21.70 22.81 2.77
CA PRO A 324 -21.19 23.99 3.48
C PRO A 324 -21.64 25.31 2.82
N LYS A 325 -21.74 25.36 1.49
CA LYS A 325 -22.20 26.56 0.77
C LYS A 325 -23.67 26.85 1.08
N HIS A 326 -24.51 25.83 1.07
CA HIS A 326 -25.93 25.96 1.36
C HIS A 326 -26.19 26.30 2.84
N GLU A 327 -25.41 25.74 3.77
CA GLU A 327 -25.45 26.10 5.20
C GLU A 327 -25.00 27.56 5.42
N LYS A 328 -23.95 28.01 4.74
CA LYS A 328 -23.48 29.39 4.79
C LYS A 328 -24.53 30.37 4.25
N TYR A 329 -25.11 30.09 3.09
CA TYR A 329 -26.20 30.89 2.50
C TYR A 329 -27.42 31.00 3.42
N LYS A 330 -27.85 29.88 4.02
CA LYS A 330 -28.95 29.88 5.02
C LYS A 330 -28.61 30.72 6.25
N SER A 331 -27.36 30.68 6.71
CA SER A 331 -26.92 31.48 7.86
C SER A 331 -26.89 32.98 7.57
N GLU A 332 -26.47 33.38 6.36
CA GLU A 332 -26.42 34.77 5.92
C GLU A 332 -27.83 35.35 5.73
N ASN A 333 -28.75 34.59 5.12
CA ASN A 333 -30.14 35.01 4.98
C ASN A 333 -30.83 35.20 6.35
N ARG A 334 -30.61 34.29 7.31
CA ARG A 334 -31.15 34.46 8.68
C ARG A 334 -30.60 35.71 9.39
N LYS A 335 -29.34 36.09 9.14
CA LYS A 335 -28.75 37.32 9.70
C LYS A 335 -29.35 38.56 9.06
N ASN A 336 -29.53 38.55 7.74
CA ASN A 336 -30.13 39.67 6.99
C ASN A 336 -31.60 39.89 7.36
N GLU A 337 -32.39 38.84 7.58
CA GLU A 337 -33.77 38.95 8.07
C GLU A 337 -33.84 39.53 9.49
N LYS A 338 -32.96 39.08 10.40
CA LYS A 338 -32.88 39.65 11.76
C LYS A 338 -32.56 41.14 11.72
N HIS A 339 -31.59 41.55 10.89
CA HIS A 339 -31.19 42.94 10.78
C HIS A 339 -32.28 43.82 10.13
N LYS A 340 -33.04 43.31 9.14
CA LYS A 340 -34.22 44.00 8.57
C LYS A 340 -35.35 44.16 9.60
N ASN A 341 -35.58 43.15 10.44
CA ASN A 341 -36.61 43.21 11.47
C ASN A 341 -36.25 44.16 12.62
N GLU A 342 -34.96 44.29 12.97
CA GLU A 342 -34.50 45.30 13.93
C GLU A 342 -34.62 46.73 13.39
N LYS A 343 -34.34 46.95 12.10
CA LYS A 343 -34.52 48.25 11.45
C LYS A 343 -35.96 48.69 11.29
N ARG A 344 -36.93 47.76 11.27
CA ARG A 344 -38.37 48.07 11.23
C ARG A 344 -38.97 48.38 12.60
N LYS A 345 -38.23 48.14 13.69
CA LYS A 345 -38.66 48.37 15.08
C LYS A 345 -38.10 49.68 15.67
N LYS A 346 -37.26 50.39 14.92
CA LYS A 346 -36.82 51.75 15.18
C LYS A 346 -37.53 52.65 14.17
#